data_AF-A0A1Q2L467-F1
#
_entry.id   AF-A0A1Q2L467-F1
#
_cell.length_a   1.000
_cell.length_b   1.000
_cell.length_c   1.000
_cell.angle_alpha   90.00
_cell.angle_beta   90.00
_cell.angle_gamma   90.00
#
_symmetry.space_group_name_H-M   'P 1'
#
loop_
_entity.id
_entity.type
_entity.pdbx_description
1 polymer ?
#
loop_
_entity_poly.entity_id
_entity_poly.type
_entity_poly.pdbx_seq_one_letter_code
_entity_poly.pdbx_strand_id
1 'polypeptide(L)'
;MKTATENLLKNFPNLKPYVEKEDIHPEELAVSSHEQTIIELARFFEYEEPFELKKLFSDLDPSWIPLALEELQTYFFEDTYLAKTPKPLIIKDPADLLSQKGFAENLSGRGLNMDVKKLHVYWKRGKLPKETIMINGKPYWLKTIVQDFTMDK
;
A
#
# COMPACT_ATOMS: atom_id res chain seq x y z
N MET A 1 -4.02 -16.33 5.13
CA MET A 1 -2.85 -15.46 5.17
C MET A 1 -3.29 -14.04 5.40
N LYS A 2 -2.51 -13.31 6.20
CA LYS A 2 -2.61 -11.86 6.36
C LYS A 2 -2.21 -11.15 5.05
N THR A 3 -2.73 -9.94 4.85
CA THR A 3 -2.52 -9.16 3.61
C THR A 3 -1.05 -8.91 3.34
N ALA A 4 -0.29 -8.54 4.38
CA ALA A 4 1.15 -8.32 4.29
C ALA A 4 1.91 -9.58 3.80
N THR A 5 1.54 -10.75 4.32
CA THR A 5 2.10 -12.04 3.91
C THR A 5 1.83 -12.32 2.44
N GLU A 6 0.60 -12.11 1.98
CA GLU A 6 0.21 -12.36 0.59
C GLU A 6 0.94 -11.44 -0.39
N ASN A 7 1.02 -10.14 -0.08
CA ASN A 7 1.70 -9.17 -0.93
C ASN A 7 3.20 -9.46 -1.06
N LEU A 8 3.84 -9.84 0.05
CA LEU A 8 5.24 -10.24 0.05
C LEU A 8 5.45 -11.48 -0.85
N LEU A 9 4.65 -12.53 -0.63
CA LEU A 9 4.79 -13.81 -1.36
C LEU A 9 4.37 -13.75 -2.84
N LYS A 10 3.61 -12.74 -3.29
CA LYS A 10 3.39 -12.49 -4.72
C LYS A 10 4.70 -12.27 -5.48
N ASN A 11 5.70 -11.68 -4.82
CA ASN A 11 7.02 -11.44 -5.41
C ASN A 11 7.97 -12.64 -5.22
N PHE A 12 7.68 -13.52 -4.26
CA PHE A 12 8.49 -14.69 -3.92
C PHE A 12 7.64 -15.97 -3.83
N PRO A 13 6.96 -16.39 -4.91
CA PRO A 13 5.99 -17.48 -4.86
C PRO A 13 6.60 -18.81 -4.44
N ASN A 14 7.88 -19.03 -4.75
CA ASN A 14 8.61 -20.24 -4.38
C ASN A 14 8.83 -20.38 -2.86
N LEU A 15 8.69 -19.29 -2.10
CA LEU A 15 8.90 -19.30 -0.65
C LEU A 15 7.64 -19.64 0.13
N LYS A 16 6.46 -19.58 -0.52
CA LYS A 16 5.16 -19.83 0.09
C LYS A 16 5.07 -21.17 0.87
N PRO A 17 5.60 -22.30 0.37
CA PRO A 17 5.57 -23.56 1.11
C PRO A 17 6.33 -23.55 2.44
N TYR A 18 7.26 -22.60 2.64
CA TYR A 18 8.02 -22.45 3.90
C TYR A 18 7.31 -21.54 4.91
N VAL A 19 6.31 -20.79 4.45
CA VAL A 19 5.47 -19.95 5.31
C VAL A 19 4.21 -20.71 5.72
N GLU A 20 3.62 -21.51 4.84
CA GLU A 20 2.34 -22.17 5.14
C GLU A 20 2.42 -23.38 6.08
N LYS A 21 3.60 -23.93 6.36
CA LYS A 21 3.72 -25.02 7.34
C LYS A 21 3.93 -24.44 8.74
N GLU A 22 3.08 -24.83 9.68
CA GLU A 22 3.15 -24.35 11.07
C GLU A 22 4.49 -24.73 11.74
N ASP A 23 4.94 -25.98 11.56
CA ASP A 23 6.17 -26.50 12.18
C ASP A 23 7.38 -26.42 11.25
N ILE A 24 7.85 -25.22 10.94
CA ILE A 24 9.15 -25.00 10.29
C ILE A 24 10.05 -24.25 11.24
N HIS A 25 11.30 -24.71 11.32
CA HIS A 25 12.42 -23.96 11.87
C HIS A 25 13.13 -23.27 10.72
N PRO A 26 12.90 -21.96 10.48
CA PRO A 26 13.45 -21.28 9.32
C PRO A 26 14.97 -21.43 9.24
N GLU A 27 15.66 -21.42 10.37
CA GLU A 27 17.12 -21.59 10.49
C GLU A 27 17.67 -22.92 9.95
N GLU A 28 16.81 -23.94 9.77
CA GLU A 28 17.19 -25.25 9.26
C GLU A 28 16.97 -25.38 7.73
N LEU A 29 16.42 -24.35 7.10
CA LEU A 29 16.16 -24.35 5.66
C LEU A 29 17.45 -24.12 4.88
N ALA A 30 17.66 -24.94 3.85
CA ALA A 30 18.77 -24.77 2.91
C ALA A 30 18.47 -23.67 1.87
N VAL A 31 18.27 -22.44 2.34
CA VAL A 31 17.96 -21.25 1.53
C VAL A 31 19.03 -20.16 1.72
N SER A 32 19.06 -19.17 0.83
CA SER A 32 19.96 -18.02 0.99
C SER A 32 19.55 -17.12 2.16
N SER A 33 20.49 -16.33 2.72
CA SER A 33 20.17 -15.36 3.78
C SER A 33 19.07 -14.35 3.37
N HIS A 34 19.01 -14.01 2.09
CA HIS A 34 17.96 -13.16 1.52
C HIS A 34 16.59 -13.82 1.62
N GLU A 35 16.46 -15.04 1.09
CA GLU A 35 15.21 -15.81 1.13
C GLU A 35 14.80 -16.13 2.57
N GLN A 36 15.78 -16.46 3.42
CA GLN A 36 15.61 -16.69 4.84
C GLN A 36 14.96 -15.48 5.53
N THR A 37 15.48 -14.28 5.27
CA THR A 37 14.94 -13.03 5.80
C THR A 37 13.50 -12.79 5.34
N ILE A 38 13.18 -13.12 4.09
CA ILE A 38 11.81 -13.01 3.56
C ILE A 38 10.86 -14.01 4.24
N ILE A 39 11.30 -15.26 4.43
CA ILE A 39 10.50 -16.30 5.10
C ILE A 39 10.22 -15.87 6.54
N GLU A 40 11.23 -15.46 7.29
CA GLU A 40 11.06 -15.02 8.68
C GLU A 40 10.16 -13.79 8.78
N LEU A 41 10.28 -12.82 7.87
CA LEU A 41 9.38 -11.65 7.83
C LEU A 41 7.93 -12.06 7.55
N ALA A 42 7.71 -12.96 6.58
CA ALA A 42 6.40 -13.49 6.26
C ALA A 42 5.78 -14.28 7.42
N ARG A 43 6.60 -15.05 8.15
CA ARG A 43 6.16 -15.79 9.35
C ARG A 43 5.90 -14.88 10.53
N PHE A 44 6.66 -13.79 10.69
CA PHE A 44 6.33 -12.74 11.65
C PHE A 44 4.96 -12.13 11.35
N PHE A 45 4.64 -11.87 10.09
CA PHE A 45 3.30 -11.41 9.73
C PHE A 45 2.26 -12.49 10.05
N GLU A 46 2.42 -13.72 9.57
CA GLU A 46 1.39 -14.75 9.67
C GLU A 46 1.17 -15.23 11.11
N TYR A 47 2.24 -15.63 11.80
CA TYR A 47 2.21 -16.33 13.09
C TYR A 47 2.80 -15.53 14.25
N GLU A 48 3.20 -14.27 14.03
CA GLU A 48 3.79 -13.41 15.07
C GLU A 48 5.11 -13.96 15.65
N GLU A 49 5.82 -14.78 14.87
CA GLU A 49 7.15 -15.28 15.23
C GLU A 49 8.17 -14.14 15.34
N PRO A 50 9.16 -14.22 16.24
CA PRO A 50 10.16 -13.16 16.40
C PRO A 50 10.91 -12.87 15.08
N PHE A 51 10.99 -11.60 14.72
CA PHE A 51 11.76 -11.14 13.57
C PHE A 51 12.79 -10.09 13.99
N GLU A 52 14.03 -10.29 13.54
CA GLU A 52 15.11 -9.34 13.78
C GLU A 52 15.16 -8.30 12.67
N LEU A 53 14.69 -7.07 12.96
CA LEU A 53 14.67 -5.97 11.99
C LEU A 53 16.03 -5.70 11.33
N LYS A 54 17.13 -6.05 12.02
CA LYS A 54 18.49 -5.91 11.48
C LYS A 54 18.74 -6.69 10.18
N LYS A 55 18.04 -7.81 10.02
CA LYS A 55 18.15 -8.65 8.82
C LYS A 55 17.68 -7.92 7.56
N LEU A 56 16.78 -6.93 7.68
CA LEU A 56 16.37 -6.10 6.54
C LEU A 56 17.52 -5.28 5.95
N PHE A 57 18.56 -4.96 6.72
CA PHE A 57 19.69 -4.16 6.23
C PHE A 57 21.00 -4.93 6.16
N SER A 58 21.10 -6.12 6.76
CA SER A 58 22.28 -6.98 6.63
C SER A 58 22.14 -8.07 5.56
N ASP A 59 20.94 -8.63 5.39
CA ASP A 59 20.74 -9.91 4.69
C ASP A 59 19.77 -9.78 3.51
N LEU A 60 18.82 -8.84 3.57
CA LEU A 60 17.89 -8.56 2.48
C LEU A 60 18.56 -7.75 1.36
N ASP A 61 18.39 -8.18 0.11
CA ASP A 61 18.80 -7.37 -1.04
C ASP A 61 18.14 -5.98 -0.98
N PRO A 62 18.93 -4.89 -1.11
CA PRO A 62 18.44 -3.52 -0.95
C PRO A 62 17.23 -3.14 -1.81
N SER A 63 17.08 -3.76 -2.98
CA SER A 63 15.94 -3.50 -3.88
C SER A 63 14.59 -3.90 -3.28
N TRP A 64 14.58 -4.80 -2.29
CA TRP A 64 13.37 -5.30 -1.63
C TRP A 64 13.05 -4.63 -0.30
N ILE A 65 13.97 -3.83 0.25
CA ILE A 65 13.75 -3.07 1.50
C ILE A 65 12.47 -2.21 1.42
N PRO A 66 12.20 -1.46 0.33
CA PRO A 66 10.98 -0.65 0.26
C PRO A 66 9.70 -1.48 0.40
N LEU A 67 9.65 -2.66 -0.22
CA LEU A 67 8.51 -3.57 -0.11
C LEU A 67 8.37 -4.08 1.32
N ALA A 68 9.45 -4.53 1.96
CA ALA A 68 9.41 -5.01 3.33
C ALA A 68 8.88 -3.96 4.32
N LEU A 69 9.30 -2.70 4.15
CA LEU A 69 8.81 -1.58 4.97
C LEU A 69 7.34 -1.22 4.69
N GLU A 70 6.89 -1.35 3.44
CA GLU A 70 5.49 -1.15 3.07
C GLU A 70 4.61 -2.24 3.71
N GLU A 71 5.03 -3.50 3.64
CA GLU A 71 4.27 -4.61 4.24
C GLU A 71 4.29 -4.61 5.78
N LEU A 72 5.36 -4.12 6.42
CA LEU A 72 5.33 -3.84 7.86
C LEU A 72 4.23 -2.83 8.22
N GLN A 73 4.05 -1.78 7.40
CA GLN A 73 2.93 -0.86 7.62
C GLN A 73 1.59 -1.55 7.37
N THR A 74 1.44 -2.28 6.27
CA THR A 74 0.21 -3.06 6.00
C THR A 74 -0.14 -3.95 7.19
N TYR A 75 0.84 -4.67 7.74
CA TYR A 75 0.65 -5.54 8.89
C TYR A 75 0.12 -4.79 10.13
N PHE A 76 0.73 -3.66 10.49
CA PHE A 76 0.33 -2.91 11.69
C PHE A 76 -0.97 -2.11 11.55
N PHE A 77 -1.27 -1.59 10.35
CA PHE A 77 -2.45 -0.75 10.10
C PHE A 77 -3.67 -1.55 9.65
N GLU A 78 -3.48 -2.58 8.82
CA GLU A 78 -4.56 -3.27 8.11
C GLU A 78 -4.80 -4.68 8.65
N ASP A 79 -3.74 -5.45 8.94
CA ASP A 79 -3.92 -6.84 9.41
C ASP A 79 -4.19 -6.93 10.93
N THR A 80 -3.47 -6.14 11.74
CA THR A 80 -3.57 -6.20 13.21
C THR A 80 -4.33 -5.04 13.84
N TYR A 81 -4.54 -3.93 13.11
CA TYR A 81 -5.14 -2.69 13.61
C TYR A 81 -4.47 -2.12 14.87
N LEU A 82 -3.20 -2.48 15.13
CA LEU A 82 -2.43 -1.99 16.27
C LEU A 82 -2.10 -0.51 16.12
N ALA A 83 -1.80 -0.08 14.90
CA ALA A 83 -1.64 1.33 14.57
C ALA A 83 -3.01 1.99 14.40
N LYS A 84 -3.51 2.59 15.49
CA LYS A 84 -4.85 3.22 15.56
C LYS A 84 -4.93 4.59 14.87
N THR A 85 -3.81 5.14 14.43
CA THR A 85 -3.78 6.37 13.65
C THR A 85 -4.04 6.07 12.17
N PRO A 86 -4.50 7.03 11.36
CA PRO A 86 -4.54 6.85 9.92
C PRO A 86 -3.15 6.53 9.37
N LYS A 87 -3.06 5.57 8.44
CA LYS A 87 -1.82 5.24 7.71
C LYS A 87 -1.26 6.53 7.10
N PRO A 88 0.05 6.82 7.24
CA PRO A 88 0.64 7.97 6.58
C PRO A 88 0.36 7.92 5.08
N LEU A 89 -0.09 9.04 4.51
CA LEU A 89 -0.26 9.13 3.08
C LEU A 89 1.12 9.16 2.42
N ILE A 90 1.48 8.08 1.73
CA ILE A 90 2.70 8.00 0.93
C ILE A 90 2.33 8.22 -0.53
N ILE A 91 2.76 9.35 -1.09
CA ILE A 91 2.61 9.65 -2.51
C ILE A 91 3.88 9.15 -3.22
N LYS A 92 3.79 8.01 -3.91
CA LYS A 92 4.91 7.41 -4.66
C LYS A 92 5.29 8.24 -5.89
N ASP A 93 4.29 8.75 -6.60
CA ASP A 93 4.46 9.65 -7.75
C ASP A 93 3.59 10.91 -7.56
N PRO A 94 4.18 12.13 -7.53
CA PRO A 94 3.41 13.37 -7.52
C PRO A 94 2.40 13.51 -8.67
N ALA A 95 2.62 12.86 -9.82
CA ALA A 95 1.69 12.85 -10.94
C ALA A 95 0.37 12.14 -10.62
N ASP A 96 0.34 11.27 -9.61
CA ASP A 96 -0.89 10.62 -9.14
C ASP A 96 -1.78 11.56 -8.31
N LEU A 97 -1.28 12.72 -7.88
CA LEU A 97 -2.08 13.75 -7.23
C LEU A 97 -2.76 14.66 -8.26
N LEU A 98 -4.04 14.41 -8.48
CA LEU A 98 -4.87 15.20 -9.36
C LEU A 98 -5.34 16.48 -8.66
N SER A 99 -5.03 17.62 -9.27
CA SER A 99 -5.70 18.89 -8.96
C SER A 99 -7.16 18.88 -9.42
N GLN A 100 -7.92 19.93 -9.08
CA GLN A 100 -9.28 20.11 -9.62
C GLN A 100 -9.35 20.04 -11.16
N LYS A 101 -8.31 20.53 -11.85
CA LYS A 101 -8.20 20.43 -13.31
C LYS A 101 -8.05 18.99 -13.76
N GLY A 102 -7.09 18.27 -13.18
CA GLY A 102 -6.84 16.85 -13.51
C GLY A 102 -8.04 15.96 -13.19
N PHE A 103 -8.76 16.23 -12.11
CA PHE A 103 -10.00 15.52 -11.77
C PHE A 103 -11.07 15.76 -12.85
N ALA A 104 -11.30 17.01 -13.27
CA ALA A 104 -12.29 17.34 -14.31
C ALA A 104 -11.93 16.71 -15.66
N GLU A 105 -10.66 16.72 -16.04
CA GLU A 105 -10.14 16.07 -17.25
C GLU A 105 -10.36 14.56 -17.21
N ASN A 106 -10.10 13.92 -16.06
CA ASN A 106 -10.32 12.49 -15.89
C ASN A 106 -11.80 12.10 -16.07
N LEU A 107 -12.71 12.86 -15.47
CA LEU A 107 -14.15 12.66 -15.62
C LEU A 107 -14.62 12.87 -17.06
N SER A 108 -14.17 13.96 -17.70
CA SER A 108 -14.56 14.28 -19.07
C SER A 108 -14.05 13.22 -20.05
N GLY A 109 -12.85 12.68 -19.83
CA GLY A 109 -12.31 11.56 -20.61
C GLY A 109 -13.12 10.26 -20.49
N ARG A 110 -13.98 10.14 -19.47
CA ARG A 110 -14.92 9.02 -19.27
C ARG A 110 -16.36 9.35 -19.69
N GLY A 111 -16.56 10.45 -20.43
CA GLY A 111 -17.88 10.88 -20.89
C GLY A 111 -18.70 11.68 -19.88
N LEU A 112 -18.20 11.88 -18.65
CA LEU A 112 -18.81 12.74 -17.66
C LEU A 112 -18.35 14.18 -17.89
N ASN A 113 -19.05 14.90 -18.78
CA ASN A 113 -18.77 16.32 -19.09
C ASN A 113 -18.77 17.17 -17.80
N MET A 114 -17.57 17.43 -17.28
CA MET A 114 -17.34 18.12 -16.03
C MET A 114 -16.22 19.13 -16.24
N ASP A 115 -16.59 20.41 -16.28
CA ASP A 115 -15.60 21.48 -16.26
C ASP A 115 -15.10 21.76 -14.82
N VAL A 116 -13.98 22.49 -14.73
CA VAL A 116 -13.33 22.80 -13.45
C VAL A 116 -14.23 23.63 -12.52
N LYS A 117 -15.10 24.50 -13.07
CA LYS A 117 -16.00 25.36 -12.28
C LYS A 117 -17.09 24.52 -11.61
N LYS A 118 -17.74 23.64 -12.37
CA LYS A 118 -18.74 22.70 -11.91
C LYS A 118 -18.15 21.76 -10.86
N LEU A 119 -16.94 21.27 -11.10
CA LEU A 119 -16.21 20.45 -10.14
C LEU A 119 -15.94 21.19 -8.83
N HIS A 120 -15.48 22.44 -8.88
CA HIS A 120 -15.26 23.27 -7.69
C HIS A 120 -16.54 23.43 -6.86
N VAL A 121 -17.69 23.69 -7.51
CA VAL A 121 -18.99 23.80 -6.84
C VAL A 121 -19.38 22.47 -6.19
N TYR A 122 -19.14 21.33 -6.86
CA TYR A 122 -19.48 20.02 -6.33
C TYR A 122 -18.61 19.66 -5.12
N TRP A 123 -17.32 20.00 -5.16
CA TRP A 123 -16.41 19.88 -4.03
C TRP A 123 -16.91 20.68 -2.83
N LYS A 124 -17.21 21.97 -2.99
CA LYS A 124 -17.73 22.83 -1.91
C LYS A 124 -19.04 22.31 -1.30
N ARG A 125 -19.83 21.55 -2.07
CA ARG A 125 -21.08 20.93 -1.64
C ARG A 125 -20.91 19.53 -1.05
N GLY A 126 -19.68 19.01 -0.92
CA GLY A 126 -19.42 17.67 -0.44
C GLY A 126 -19.93 16.55 -1.36
N LYS A 127 -20.12 16.85 -2.65
CA LYS A 127 -20.61 15.87 -3.66
C LYS A 127 -19.49 15.08 -4.35
N LEU A 128 -18.25 15.38 -3.98
CA LEU A 128 -17.05 14.67 -4.43
C LEU A 128 -16.47 13.88 -3.25
N PRO A 129 -15.63 12.86 -3.50
CA PRO A 129 -14.84 12.26 -2.45
C PRO A 129 -14.04 13.31 -1.70
N LYS A 130 -13.81 13.07 -0.41
CA LYS A 130 -12.97 13.94 0.42
C LYS A 130 -11.59 14.07 -0.22
N GLU A 131 -11.03 15.29 -0.22
CA GLU A 131 -9.68 15.49 -0.73
C GLU A 131 -8.66 14.64 0.02
N THR A 132 -7.69 14.13 -0.72
CA THR A 132 -6.57 13.40 -0.14
C THR A 132 -5.68 14.35 0.66
N ILE A 133 -5.40 15.53 0.10
CA ILE A 133 -4.55 16.54 0.73
C ILE A 133 -4.92 17.94 0.24
N MET A 134 -4.66 18.93 1.09
CA MET A 134 -4.74 20.35 0.75
C MET A 134 -3.33 20.93 0.60
N ILE A 135 -3.01 21.46 -0.58
CA ILE A 135 -1.72 22.11 -0.85
C ILE A 135 -2.00 23.57 -1.21
N ASN A 136 -1.47 24.51 -0.42
CA ASN A 136 -1.72 25.95 -0.59
C ASN A 136 -3.21 26.31 -0.72
N GLY A 137 -4.07 25.68 0.08
CA GLY A 137 -5.52 25.91 0.07
C GLY A 137 -6.26 25.31 -1.13
N LYS A 138 -5.59 24.54 -1.99
CA LYS A 138 -6.18 23.84 -3.13
C LYS A 138 -6.30 22.35 -2.83
N PRO A 139 -7.46 21.72 -3.13
CA PRO A 139 -7.65 20.30 -2.91
C PRO A 139 -7.00 19.46 -4.01
N TYR A 140 -6.45 18.32 -3.60
CA TYR A 140 -5.87 17.29 -4.46
C TYR A 140 -6.42 15.92 -4.10
N TRP A 141 -6.54 15.05 -5.10
CA TRP A 141 -7.02 13.68 -4.94
C TRP A 141 -6.04 12.71 -5.58
N LEU A 142 -5.80 11.59 -4.91
CA LEU A 142 -5.15 10.46 -5.58
C LEU A 142 -6.01 10.00 -6.77
N LYS A 143 -5.34 9.71 -7.88
CA LYS A 143 -5.94 9.22 -9.10
C LYS A 143 -6.82 7.99 -8.87
N THR A 144 -6.43 7.08 -8.00
CA THR A 144 -7.21 5.89 -7.61
C THR A 144 -8.58 6.27 -7.02
N ILE A 145 -8.63 7.20 -6.07
CA ILE A 145 -9.88 7.69 -5.47
C ILE A 145 -10.81 8.31 -6.52
N VAL A 146 -10.25 9.03 -7.48
CA VAL A 146 -11.04 9.61 -8.59
C VAL A 146 -11.61 8.50 -9.48
N GLN A 147 -10.82 7.47 -9.76
CA GLN A 147 -11.25 6.33 -10.57
C GLN A 147 -12.36 5.53 -9.88
N ASP A 148 -12.21 5.24 -8.59
CA ASP A 148 -13.22 4.51 -7.81
C ASP A 148 -14.56 5.26 -7.79
N PHE A 149 -14.52 6.58 -7.57
CA PHE A 149 -15.72 7.44 -7.61
C PHE A 149 -16.47 7.41 -8.94
N THR A 150 -15.78 7.12 -10.04
CA THR A 150 -16.41 6.99 -11.37
C THR A 150 -16.95 5.59 -11.66
N MET A 151 -16.49 4.56 -10.95
CA MET A 151 -17.01 3.21 -11.11
C MET A 151 -18.34 3.01 -10.38
N ASP A 152 -18.58 3.77 -9.31
CA ASP A 152 -19.84 3.76 -8.55
C ASP A 152 -20.98 4.59 -9.18
N LYS A 153 -20.81 5.11 -10.41
CA LYS A 153 -21.76 5.98 -11.12
C LYS A 153 -22.06 5.51 -12.53
#